data_AF-A0A1F5FL64-F1
#
_entry.id   AF-A0A1F5FL64-F1
#
_cell.length_a   1.000
_cell.length_b   1.000
_cell.length_c   1.000
_cell.angle_alpha   90.00
_cell.angle_beta   90.00
_cell.angle_gamma   90.00
#
_symmetry.space_group_name_H-M   'P 1'
#
loop_
_entity.id
_entity.type
_entity.pdbx_description
1 polymer ?
#
loop_
_entity_poly.entity_id
_entity_poly.type
_entity_poly.pdbx_seq_one_letter_code
_entity_poly.pdbx_strand_id
1 'polypeptide(L)'
;METRKYADVRESNIRSVKKRRKKLRQMAVDLLGGKCVVCGYCRAIKALDFHHIEGSTKEFGLSDRGLTRSWEKTKEEVLKCVLLCANCHREVHSGYISLAGKA
;
A
#
# COMPACT_ATOMS: atom_id res chain seq x y z
N MET A 1 24.15 37.00 -0.69
CA MET A 1 22.91 36.21 -0.63
C MET A 1 23.26 34.79 -1.05
N GLU A 2 23.23 33.85 -0.11
CA GLU A 2 23.56 32.45 -0.41
C GLU A 2 22.38 31.82 -1.17
N THR A 3 22.61 31.37 -2.40
CA THR A 3 21.58 30.76 -3.24
C THR A 3 21.48 29.27 -2.91
N ARG A 4 20.25 28.75 -2.75
CA ARG A 4 19.99 27.32 -2.50
C ARG A 4 20.73 26.46 -3.52
N LYS A 5 21.51 25.47 -3.06
CA LYS A 5 22.22 24.55 -3.97
C LYS A 5 21.24 23.46 -4.46
N TYR A 6 21.47 22.96 -5.67
CA TYR A 6 20.66 21.88 -6.24
C TYR A 6 20.60 20.62 -5.34
N ALA A 7 21.69 20.31 -4.64
CA ALA A 7 21.76 19.20 -3.70
C ALA A 7 20.75 19.34 -2.55
N ASP A 8 20.60 20.54 -1.98
CA ASP A 8 19.68 20.81 -0.87
C ASP A 8 18.21 20.63 -1.31
N VAL A 9 17.90 21.06 -2.54
CA VAL A 9 16.57 20.88 -3.15
C VAL A 9 16.28 19.39 -3.38
N ARG A 10 17.26 18.63 -3.86
CA ARG A 10 17.14 17.17 -4.06
C ARG A 10 16.83 16.45 -2.75
N GLU A 11 17.56 16.73 -1.68
CA GLU A 11 17.30 16.11 -0.38
C GLU A 11 15.92 16.43 0.16
N SER A 12 15.51 17.71 0.06
CA SER A 12 14.18 18.16 0.47
C SER A 12 13.08 17.41 -0.29
N ASN A 13 13.25 17.24 -1.60
CA ASN A 13 12.31 16.50 -2.45
C ASN A 13 12.23 15.03 -2.06
N ILE A 14 13.36 14.36 -1.82
CA ILE A 14 13.40 12.96 -1.37
C ILE A 14 12.65 12.78 -0.04
N ARG A 15 12.91 13.67 0.94
CA ARG A 15 12.23 13.66 2.24
C ARG A 15 10.72 13.85 2.08
N SER A 16 10.30 14.79 1.25
CA SER A 16 8.89 15.11 0.99
C SER A 16 8.15 13.95 0.33
N VAL A 17 8.75 13.30 -0.68
CA VAL A 17 8.20 12.12 -1.35
C VAL A 17 8.06 10.95 -0.38
N LYS A 18 9.09 10.68 0.44
CA LYS A 18 9.05 9.62 1.45
C LYS A 18 7.94 9.86 2.48
N LYS A 19 7.80 11.09 2.97
CA LYS A 19 6.72 11.48 3.90
C LYS A 19 5.34 11.29 3.28
N ARG A 20 5.15 11.70 2.02
CA ARG A 20 3.90 11.54 1.28
C ARG A 20 3.52 10.07 1.10
N ARG A 21 4.46 9.22 0.68
CA ARG A 21 4.25 7.78 0.50
C ARG A 21 3.88 7.08 1.80
N LYS A 22 4.57 7.39 2.89
CA LYS A 22 4.24 6.88 4.23
C LYS A 22 2.80 7.24 4.62
N LYS A 23 2.39 8.50 4.39
CA LYS A 23 1.01 8.95 4.66
C LYS A 23 -0.02 8.20 3.81
N LEU A 24 0.23 8.07 2.50
CA LEU A 24 -0.65 7.33 1.60
C LEU A 24 -0.82 5.87 2.02
N ARG A 25 0.28 5.20 2.35
CA ARG A 25 0.26 3.81 2.80
C ARG A 25 -0.58 3.63 4.05
N GLN A 26 -0.41 4.52 5.04
CA GLN A 26 -1.21 4.52 6.26
C GLN A 26 -2.69 4.65 5.94
N MET A 27 -3.07 5.67 5.16
CA MET A 27 -4.47 5.91 4.80
C MET A 27 -5.08 4.72 4.05
N ALA A 28 -4.31 4.08 3.15
CA ALA A 28 -4.75 2.89 2.41
C ALA A 28 -4.95 1.67 3.32
N VAL A 29 -4.07 1.48 4.30
CA VAL A 29 -4.18 0.41 5.31
C VAL A 29 -5.39 0.64 6.21
N ASP A 30 -5.59 1.87 6.67
CA ASP A 30 -6.73 2.23 7.53
C ASP A 30 -8.06 2.03 6.79
N LEU A 31 -8.11 2.36 5.49
CA LEU A 31 -9.28 2.15 4.64
C LEU A 31 -9.71 0.68 4.57
N LEU A 32 -8.76 -0.25 4.64
CA LEU A 32 -9.02 -1.70 4.63
C LEU A 32 -9.12 -2.31 6.04
N GLY A 33 -9.19 -1.49 7.08
CA GLY A 33 -9.41 -1.93 8.47
C GLY A 33 -8.14 -2.18 9.29
N GLY A 34 -6.95 -1.84 8.77
CA GLY A 34 -5.72 -1.79 9.57
C GLY A 34 -5.12 -3.14 9.99
N LYS A 35 -5.70 -4.26 9.56
CA LYS A 35 -5.28 -5.61 9.96
C LYS A 35 -5.38 -6.61 8.82
N CYS A 36 -4.60 -7.68 8.91
CA CYS A 36 -4.75 -8.85 8.04
C CYS A 36 -6.17 -9.40 8.14
N VAL A 37 -6.86 -9.58 7.01
CA VAL A 37 -8.23 -10.11 7.00
C VAL A 37 -8.32 -11.59 7.36
N VAL A 38 -7.21 -12.33 7.23
CA VAL A 38 -7.15 -13.76 7.57
C VAL A 38 -6.83 -13.97 9.05
N CYS A 39 -5.67 -13.47 9.50
CA CYS A 39 -5.14 -13.78 10.84
C CYS A 39 -5.21 -12.62 11.84
N GLY A 40 -5.72 -11.46 11.42
CA GLY A 40 -5.86 -10.29 12.31
C GLY A 40 -4.57 -9.54 12.65
N TYR A 41 -3.42 -9.92 12.09
CA TYR A 41 -2.15 -9.23 12.35
C TYR A 41 -2.25 -7.71 12.07
N CYS A 42 -1.89 -6.89 13.06
CA CYS A 42 -1.95 -5.42 12.97
C CYS A 42 -0.74 -4.70 13.60
N ARG A 43 0.31 -5.44 13.99
CA ARG A 43 1.44 -4.87 14.74
C ARG A 43 2.33 -3.95 13.92
N ALA A 44 2.57 -4.30 12.65
CA ALA A 44 3.43 -3.51 11.77
C ALA A 44 2.83 -3.37 10.37
N ILE A 45 2.53 -2.12 9.99
CA ILE A 45 1.97 -1.77 8.68
C ILE A 45 2.90 -2.19 7.52
N LYS A 46 4.21 -2.22 7.76
CA LYS A 46 5.19 -2.68 6.77
C LYS A 46 5.11 -4.18 6.49
N ALA A 47 4.52 -4.96 7.40
CA ALA A 47 4.31 -6.39 7.21
C ALA A 47 2.91 -6.70 6.65
N LEU A 48 2.12 -5.66 6.32
CA LEU A 48 0.85 -5.77 5.63
C LEU A 48 1.02 -5.44 4.16
N ASP A 49 0.43 -6.24 3.29
CA ASP A 49 0.45 -6.13 1.84
C ASP A 49 -0.97 -6.06 1.28
N PHE A 50 -1.11 -5.34 0.16
CA PHE A 50 -2.35 -5.26 -0.60
C PHE A 50 -2.39 -6.41 -1.60
N HIS A 51 -3.38 -7.28 -1.47
CA HIS A 51 -3.63 -8.37 -2.39
C HIS A 51 -4.88 -8.04 -3.22
N HIS A 52 -4.72 -7.97 -4.54
CA HIS A 52 -5.83 -7.75 -5.46
C HIS A 52 -6.77 -8.96 -5.46
N ILE A 53 -8.08 -8.70 -5.36
CA ILE A 53 -9.08 -9.76 -5.47
C ILE A 53 -9.12 -10.24 -6.93
N GLU A 54 -9.25 -11.55 -7.15
CA GLU A 54 -9.39 -12.15 -8.48
C GLU A 54 -10.53 -11.51 -9.27
N GLY A 55 -10.28 -11.25 -10.55
CA GLY A 55 -11.23 -10.56 -11.45
C GLY A 55 -11.09 -9.03 -11.47
N SER A 56 -10.29 -8.44 -10.57
CA SER A 56 -9.97 -7.00 -10.65
C SER A 56 -8.79 -6.74 -11.60
N THR A 57 -9.02 -5.95 -12.65
CA THR A 57 -7.92 -5.42 -13.47
C THR A 57 -7.20 -4.34 -12.68
N LYS A 58 -5.97 -4.62 -12.23
CA LYS A 58 -5.13 -3.63 -11.58
C LYS A 58 -4.72 -2.54 -12.58
N GLU A 59 -4.87 -1.28 -12.21
CA GLU A 59 -4.35 -0.18 -13.02
C GLU A 59 -2.87 0.10 -12.68
N PHE A 60 -2.49 -0.10 -11.42
CA PHE A 60 -1.12 0.10 -10.94
C PHE A 60 -0.87 -0.66 -9.63
N GLY A 61 0.40 -0.91 -9.29
CA GLY A 61 0.75 -1.59 -8.04
C GLY A 61 0.69 -0.66 -6.83
N LEU A 62 0.12 -1.11 -5.70
CA LEU A 62 0.08 -0.36 -4.43
C LEU A 62 1.36 -0.50 -3.58
N SER A 63 2.49 -0.79 -4.23
CA SER A 63 3.80 -0.81 -3.56
C SER A 63 4.27 0.60 -3.20
N ASP A 64 5.31 0.69 -2.38
CA ASP A 64 5.93 1.97 -1.99
C ASP A 64 6.37 2.82 -3.22
N ARG A 65 6.68 2.17 -4.35
CA ARG A 65 7.01 2.85 -5.61
C ARG A 65 5.78 3.26 -6.43
N GLY A 66 4.63 2.63 -6.24
CA GLY A 66 3.39 2.94 -6.95
C GLY A 66 2.48 3.95 -6.26
N LEU A 67 2.75 4.30 -4.99
CA LEU A 67 2.09 5.39 -4.26
C LEU A 67 2.60 6.77 -4.71
N THR A 68 2.49 7.06 -6.00
CA THR A 68 2.88 8.33 -6.63
C THR A 68 1.69 9.09 -7.23
N ARG A 69 0.49 8.50 -7.15
CA ARG A 69 -0.75 9.06 -7.71
C ARG A 69 -1.52 9.88 -6.67
N SER A 70 -2.59 10.54 -7.12
CA SER A 70 -3.53 11.23 -6.23
C SER A 70 -4.14 10.26 -5.23
N TRP A 71 -4.66 10.79 -4.13
CA TRP A 71 -5.29 9.94 -3.11
C TRP A 71 -6.54 9.27 -3.66
N GLU A 72 -7.30 9.97 -4.50
CA GLU A 72 -8.54 9.51 -5.11
C GLU A 72 -8.29 8.28 -5.98
N LYS A 73 -7.28 8.35 -6.87
CA LYS A 73 -6.86 7.20 -7.68
C LYS A 73 -6.30 6.06 -6.84
N THR A 74 -5.52 6.38 -5.82
CA THR A 74 -5.00 5.37 -4.88
C THR A 74 -6.16 4.66 -4.17
N LYS A 75 -7.17 5.40 -3.73
CA LYS A 75 -8.35 4.89 -3.03
C LYS A 75 -9.15 3.96 -3.93
N GLU A 76 -9.42 4.34 -5.18
CA GLU A 76 -10.10 3.49 -6.17
C GLU A 76 -9.41 2.12 -6.31
N GLU A 77 -8.08 2.11 -6.38
CA GLU A 77 -7.31 0.88 -6.52
C GLU A 77 -7.24 0.06 -5.21
N VAL A 78 -7.09 0.73 -4.06
CA VAL A 78 -7.08 0.07 -2.74
C VAL A 78 -8.39 -0.66 -2.47
N LEU A 79 -9.52 -0.11 -2.89
CA LEU A 79 -10.84 -0.74 -2.70
C LEU A 79 -11.00 -2.06 -3.49
N LYS A 80 -10.17 -2.30 -4.50
CA LYS A 80 -10.10 -3.59 -5.23
C LYS A 80 -9.23 -4.63 -4.53
N CYS A 81 -8.61 -4.26 -3.41
CA CYS A 81 -7.66 -5.10 -2.69
C CYS A 81 -8.21 -5.53 -1.32
N VAL A 82 -7.66 -6.62 -0.81
CA VAL A 82 -7.72 -6.98 0.61
C VAL A 82 -6.36 -6.79 1.27
N LEU A 83 -6.38 -6.61 2.58
CA LEU A 83 -5.17 -6.42 3.37
C LEU A 83 -4.75 -7.75 4.00
N LEU A 84 -3.54 -8.22 3.70
CA LEU A 84 -2.98 -9.47 4.22
C LEU A 84 -1.65 -9.20 4.90
N CYS A 85 -1.27 -9.99 5.91
CA CYS A 85 0.11 -9.99 6.35
C CYS A 85 1.00 -10.75 5.36
N ALA A 86 2.31 -10.51 5.40
CA ALA A 86 3.26 -11.13 4.48
C ALA A 86 3.16 -12.67 4.43
N ASN A 87 2.82 -13.33 5.54
CA ASN A 87 2.67 -14.79 5.60
C ASN A 87 1.38 -15.22 4.89
N CYS A 88 0.22 -14.71 5.33
CA CYS A 88 -1.07 -15.04 4.71
C CYS A 88 -1.09 -14.66 3.22
N HIS A 89 -0.42 -13.59 2.83
CA HIS A 89 -0.29 -13.20 1.44
C HIS A 89 0.43 -14.29 0.61
N ARG A 90 1.54 -14.84 1.12
CA ARG A 90 2.26 -15.94 0.46
C ARG A 90 1.46 -17.24 0.48
N GLU A 91 0.74 -17.52 1.55
CA GLU A 91 -0.15 -18.69 1.67
C GLU A 91 -1.28 -18.63 0.64
N VAL A 92 -1.87 -17.45 0.41
CA VAL A 92 -2.86 -17.23 -0.66
C VAL A 92 -2.24 -17.49 -2.04
N HIS A 93 -1.08 -16.91 -2.35
CA HIS A 93 -0.38 -17.17 -3.63
C HIS A 93 0.01 -18.64 -3.82
N SER A 94 0.23 -19.37 -2.73
CA SER A 94 0.61 -20.79 -2.76
C SER A 94 -0.60 -21.73 -2.74
N GLY A 95 -1.83 -21.20 -2.65
CA GLY A 95 -3.06 -21.97 -2.62
C GLY A 95 -3.42 -22.61 -1.27
N TYR A 96 -2.70 -22.29 -0.18
CA TYR A 96 -3.05 -22.77 1.17
C TYR A 96 -4.28 -22.06 1.76
N ILE A 97 -4.52 -20.81 1.34
CA ILE A 97 -5.69 -20.02 1.73
C ILE A 97 -6.44 -19.62 0.47
N SER A 98 -7.72 -19.93 0.42
CA SER A 98 -8.64 -19.38 -0.59
C SER A 98 -9.34 -18.15 -0.02
N LEU A 99 -9.28 -17.04 -0.74
CA LEU A 99 -10.08 -15.86 -0.44
C LEU A 99 -11.42 -16.02 -1.16
N ALA A 100 -12.47 -16.40 -0.44
CA ALA A 100 -13.81 -16.36 -0.98
C ALA A 100 -14.13 -14.89 -1.31
N GLY A 101 -14.43 -14.61 -2.59
CA GLY A 101 -14.84 -13.28 -3.05
C GLY A 101 -15.95 -12.75 -2.16
N LYS A 102 -15.83 -11.50 -1.71
CA LYS A 102 -16.94 -10.81 -1.06
C LYS A 102 -18.11 -10.81 -2.05
N ALA A 103 -19.19 -11.51 -1.69
CA ALA A 103 -20.49 -11.37 -2.33
C ALA A 103 -20.98 -9.92 -2.24
#